data_AF-A0A2M8PL88-F1
#
_entry.id   AF-A0A2M8PL88-F1
#
_cell.length_a   1.000
_cell.length_b   1.000
_cell.length_c   1.000
_cell.angle_alpha   90.00
_cell.angle_beta   90.00
_cell.angle_gamma   90.00
#
_symmetry.space_group_name_H-M   'P 1'
#
loop_
_entity.id
_entity.type
_entity.pdbx_description
1 polymer ?
#
loop_
_entity_poly.entity_id
_entity_poly.type
_entity_poly.pdbx_seq_one_letter_code
_entity_poly.pdbx_strand_id
1 'polypeptide(L)'
;HDTVEDCLNITIEQIEAEFGKNVALLVNGVTKMEALPKQANANKPKRSSNEQQAEYLRQMFIAMGNDVRVILIKLADRLDNMRTLGSLSRESQIRNARETLDIFAPMANRLGIGHLKWQLEDLSFRYLEPEKYKEIAQKLAEQRRAREAHMKRIISKLEQVLKENNIKATVTGRPKHIYSIYRKMMR
;
A
#
# COMPACT_ATOMS: atom_id res chain seq x y z
N HIS A 1 6.27 3.32 15.69
CA HIS A 1 7.09 2.29 15.04
C HIS A 1 8.50 2.83 14.84
N ASP A 2 8.64 4.15 14.63
CA ASP A 2 9.94 4.83 14.52
C ASP A 2 10.54 5.29 15.86
N THR A 3 9.93 4.96 17.00
CA THR A 3 10.37 5.46 18.32
C THR A 3 11.82 5.12 18.66
N VAL A 4 12.34 3.99 18.16
CA VAL A 4 13.73 3.56 18.38
C VAL A 4 14.71 4.31 17.47
N GLU A 5 14.26 4.79 16.31
CA GLU A 5 15.11 5.52 15.35
C GLU A 5 15.05 7.04 15.57
N ASP A 6 13.86 7.57 15.84
CA ASP A 6 13.61 9.01 15.91
C ASP A 6 13.84 9.61 17.29
N CYS A 7 13.86 8.80 18.36
CA CYS A 7 14.06 9.27 19.72
C CYS A 7 15.42 8.83 20.26
N LEU A 8 16.28 9.80 20.58
CA LEU A 8 17.67 9.59 21.01
C LEU A 8 17.85 8.74 22.28
N ASN A 9 16.78 8.45 23.04
CA ASN A 9 16.85 7.81 24.36
C ASN A 9 15.87 6.63 24.54
N ILE A 10 15.31 6.07 23.46
CA ILE A 10 14.37 4.93 23.54
C ILE A 10 15.04 3.67 23.01
N THR A 11 15.22 2.66 23.88
CA THR A 11 15.78 1.36 23.49
C THR A 11 14.71 0.28 23.38
N ILE A 12 15.05 -0.83 22.71
CA ILE A 12 14.12 -1.96 22.55
C ILE A 12 13.81 -2.60 23.91
N GLU A 13 14.77 -2.59 24.84
CA GLU A 13 14.62 -3.11 26.20
C GLU A 13 13.60 -2.29 26.99
N GLN A 14 13.57 -0.96 26.81
CA GLN A 14 12.55 -0.11 27.43
C GLN A 14 11.15 -0.39 26.85
N ILE A 15 11.05 -0.58 25.53
CA ILE A 15 9.79 -0.96 24.88
C ILE A 15 9.32 -2.33 25.37
N GLU A 16 10.23 -3.28 25.57
CA GLU A 16 9.91 -4.60 26.13
C GLU A 16 9.43 -4.49 27.58
N ALA A 17 10.06 -3.64 28.39
CA ALA A 17 9.65 -3.42 29.77
C ALA A 17 8.25 -2.79 29.90
N GLU A 18 7.90 -1.84 29.02
CA GLU A 18 6.62 -1.13 29.08
C GLU A 18 5.48 -1.84 28.34
N PHE A 19 5.75 -2.43 27.18
CA PHE A 19 4.73 -2.97 26.27
C PHE A 19 4.84 -4.48 26.03
N GLY A 20 5.85 -5.12 26.62
CA GLY A 20 6.09 -6.54 26.52
C GLY A 20 6.86 -6.98 25.28
N LYS A 21 7.37 -8.21 25.35
CA LYS A 21 8.23 -8.83 24.35
C LYS A 21 7.67 -8.86 22.93
N ASN A 22 6.36 -9.06 22.80
CA ASN A 22 5.71 -9.12 21.49
C ASN A 22 5.77 -7.78 20.76
N VAL A 23 5.55 -6.66 21.47
CA VAL A 23 5.61 -5.32 20.86
C VAL A 23 7.04 -4.97 20.52
N ALA A 24 8.00 -5.26 21.42
CA ALA A 24 9.42 -5.04 21.18
C ALA A 24 9.92 -5.79 19.94
N LEU A 25 9.50 -7.06 19.74
CA LEU A 25 9.79 -7.84 18.54
C LEU A 25 9.27 -7.19 17.26
N LEU A 26 8.04 -6.66 17.29
CA LEU A 26 7.44 -5.98 16.14
C LEU A 26 8.18 -4.69 15.79
N VAL A 27 8.49 -3.85 16.80
CA VAL A 27 9.23 -2.60 16.60
C VAL A 27 10.62 -2.90 16.06
N ASN A 28 11.35 -3.85 16.65
CA ASN A 28 12.67 -4.29 16.15
C ASN A 28 12.61 -4.77 14.70
N GLY A 29 11.55 -5.53 14.36
CA GLY A 29 11.33 -6.02 13.01
C GLY A 29 11.16 -4.89 12.01
N VAL A 30 10.37 -3.86 12.35
CA VAL A 30 10.12 -2.71 11.47
C VAL A 30 11.41 -1.91 11.25
N THR A 31 12.12 -1.54 12.31
CA THR A 31 13.42 -0.83 12.27
C THR A 31 14.43 -1.53 11.36
N LYS A 32 14.56 -2.86 11.48
CA LYS A 32 15.48 -3.64 10.64
C LYS A 32 15.12 -3.60 9.15
N MET A 33 13.83 -3.53 8.81
CA MET A 33 13.42 -3.45 7.41
C MET A 33 13.80 -2.12 6.76
N GLU A 34 13.85 -1.02 7.52
CA GLU A 34 14.27 0.29 6.99
C GLU A 34 15.75 0.34 6.63
N ALA A 35 16.57 -0.49 7.29
CA ALA A 35 17.99 -0.60 7.01
C ALA A 35 18.33 -1.42 5.75
N LEU A 36 17.45 -2.33 5.31
CA LEU A 36 17.68 -3.21 4.16
C LEU A 36 17.94 -2.47 2.82
N PRO A 37 17.13 -1.46 2.41
CA PRO A 37 17.38 -0.75 1.16
C PRO A 37 18.72 0.01 1.15
N LYS A 38 19.24 0.40 2.32
CA LYS A 38 20.55 1.06 2.45
C LYS A 38 21.70 0.08 2.20
N GLN A 39 21.54 -1.19 2.60
CA GLN A 39 22.58 -2.23 2.44
C GLN A 39 22.61 -2.86 1.04
N ALA A 40 21.46 -3.00 0.38
CA ALA A 40 21.38 -3.58 -0.97
C ALA A 40 22.08 -2.72 -2.05
N ASN A 41 22.20 -1.41 -1.82
CA ASN A 41 22.79 -0.44 -2.75
C ASN A 41 24.29 -0.18 -2.53
N ALA A 42 24.89 -0.71 -1.46
CA ALA A 42 26.23 -0.32 -1.05
C ALA A 42 27.38 -1.00 -1.82
N ASN A 43 27.18 -2.18 -2.46
CA ASN A 43 28.32 -2.97 -2.96
C ASN A 43 28.02 -3.99 -4.09
N LYS A 44 27.06 -3.76 -5.00
CA LYS A 44 26.79 -4.74 -6.10
C LYS A 44 26.76 -4.10 -7.51
N PRO A 45 27.32 -4.79 -8.54
CA PRO A 45 27.31 -4.32 -9.93
C PRO A 45 25.87 -4.16 -10.44
N LYS A 46 25.67 -3.32 -11.47
CA LYS A 46 24.37 -3.05 -12.13
C LYS A 46 23.67 -4.34 -12.57
N ARG A 47 22.92 -4.96 -11.66
CA ARG A 47 21.97 -6.06 -11.96
C ARG A 47 20.75 -5.50 -12.69
N SER A 48 20.03 -6.35 -13.42
CA SER A 48 18.76 -5.94 -14.03
C SER A 48 17.78 -5.47 -12.93
N SER A 49 16.90 -4.50 -13.25
CA SER A 49 15.92 -3.97 -12.30
C SER A 49 15.09 -5.07 -11.63
N ASN A 50 14.79 -6.14 -12.37
CA ASN A 50 14.00 -7.27 -11.89
C ASN A 50 14.75 -8.13 -10.85
N GLU A 51 16.05 -8.36 -11.03
CA GLU A 51 16.86 -9.13 -10.09
C GLU A 51 17.10 -8.37 -8.78
N GLN A 52 17.28 -7.04 -8.86
CA GLN A 52 17.39 -6.19 -7.67
C GLN A 52 16.10 -6.18 -6.86
N GLN A 53 14.94 -6.09 -7.55
CA GLN A 53 13.63 -6.17 -6.91
C GLN A 53 13.39 -7.54 -6.26
N ALA A 54 13.74 -8.65 -6.93
CA ALA A 54 13.59 -9.99 -6.38
C ALA A 54 14.46 -10.22 -5.15
N GLU A 55 15.70 -9.73 -5.17
CA GLU A 55 16.62 -9.81 -4.03
C GLU A 55 16.15 -8.94 -2.86
N TYR A 56 15.66 -7.72 -3.13
CA TYR A 56 15.08 -6.85 -2.12
C TYR A 56 13.86 -7.50 -1.45
N LEU A 57 12.95 -8.05 -2.26
CA LEU A 57 11.81 -8.80 -1.75
C LEU A 57 12.27 -9.99 -0.88
N ARG A 58 13.26 -10.77 -1.33
CA ARG A 58 13.80 -11.90 -0.56
C ARG A 58 14.41 -11.46 0.77
N GLN A 59 15.23 -10.41 0.78
CA GLN A 59 15.84 -9.88 2.00
C GLN A 59 14.79 -9.35 2.98
N MET A 60 13.76 -8.69 2.43
CA MET A 60 12.60 -8.27 3.21
C MET A 60 11.88 -9.48 3.82
N PHE A 61 11.64 -10.57 3.05
CA PHE A 61 11.06 -11.82 3.57
C PHE A 61 11.87 -12.48 4.66
N ILE A 62 13.20 -12.41 4.59
CA ILE A 62 14.09 -12.96 5.62
C ILE A 62 14.06 -12.09 6.89
N ALA A 63 14.12 -10.76 6.75
CA ALA A 63 14.06 -9.84 7.89
C ALA A 63 12.71 -9.85 8.60
N MET A 64 11.63 -10.20 7.89
CA MET A 64 10.28 -10.38 8.45
C MET A 64 10.14 -11.60 9.36
N GLY A 65 11.18 -12.43 9.52
CA GLY A 65 11.32 -13.46 10.54
C GLY A 65 10.02 -13.92 11.22
N ASN A 66 9.30 -14.84 10.59
CA ASN A 66 8.10 -15.52 11.09
C ASN A 66 6.89 -14.67 11.52
N ASP A 67 6.89 -13.33 11.41
CA ASP A 67 5.74 -12.50 11.86
C ASP A 67 5.21 -11.53 10.79
N VAL A 68 4.04 -11.87 10.24
CA VAL A 68 3.32 -11.07 9.25
C VAL A 68 2.87 -9.70 9.79
N ARG A 69 2.82 -9.49 11.10
CA ARG A 69 2.38 -8.20 11.66
C ARG A 69 3.39 -7.08 11.38
N VAL A 70 4.67 -7.41 11.21
CA VAL A 70 5.72 -6.44 10.85
C VAL A 70 5.43 -5.80 9.48
N ILE A 71 5.01 -6.61 8.49
CA ILE A 71 4.66 -6.09 7.17
C ILE A 71 3.37 -5.29 7.17
N LEU A 72 2.40 -5.66 8.01
CA LEU A 72 1.18 -4.87 8.17
C LEU A 72 1.49 -3.46 8.68
N ILE A 73 2.34 -3.35 9.70
CA ILE A 73 2.78 -2.06 10.24
C ILE A 73 3.49 -1.25 9.15
N LYS A 74 4.40 -1.86 8.38
CA LYS A 74 5.12 -1.13 7.33
C LYS A 74 4.25 -0.72 6.15
N LEU A 75 3.26 -1.54 5.77
CA LEU A 75 2.29 -1.16 4.74
C LEU A 75 1.39 -0.01 5.21
N ALA A 76 1.02 0.02 6.49
CA ALA A 76 0.26 1.13 7.07
C ALA A 76 1.08 2.43 7.08
N ASP A 77 2.32 2.37 7.56
CA ASP A 77 3.28 3.48 7.51
C ASP A 77 3.47 3.98 6.06
N ARG A 78 3.78 3.07 5.13
CA ARG A 78 3.98 3.45 3.72
C ARG A 78 2.74 4.10 3.12
N LEU A 79 1.54 3.64 3.47
CA LEU A 79 0.31 4.26 3.01
C LEU A 79 0.18 5.70 3.54
N ASP A 80 0.52 5.94 4.80
CA ASP A 80 0.49 7.28 5.39
C ASP A 80 1.51 8.21 4.73
N ASN A 81 2.75 7.74 4.55
CA ASN A 81 3.79 8.45 3.81
C ASN A 81 3.36 8.81 2.39
N MET A 82 2.64 7.92 1.70
CA MET A 82 2.13 8.18 0.36
C MET A 82 0.98 9.20 0.33
N ARG A 83 0.27 9.41 1.44
CA ARG A 83 -0.76 10.46 1.58
C ARG A 83 -0.14 11.84 1.80
N THR A 84 1.00 11.90 2.48
CA THR A 84 1.70 13.15 2.84
C THR A 84 2.87 13.48 1.92
N LEU A 85 3.12 12.67 0.88
CA LEU A 85 4.27 12.78 -0.04
C LEU A 85 4.43 14.13 -0.75
N GLY A 86 3.38 14.96 -0.78
CA GLY A 86 3.37 16.26 -1.46
C GLY A 86 4.39 17.28 -0.94
N SER A 87 4.86 17.15 0.31
CA SER A 87 5.86 18.05 0.91
C SER A 87 7.30 17.79 0.45
N LEU A 88 7.56 16.64 -0.17
CA LEU A 88 8.91 16.25 -0.59
C LEU A 88 9.28 16.79 -1.97
N SER A 89 10.59 16.80 -2.27
CA SER A 89 11.09 17.11 -3.61
C SER A 89 10.52 16.16 -4.67
N ARG A 90 10.38 16.64 -5.91
CA ARG A 90 9.83 15.84 -7.02
C ARG A 90 10.57 14.52 -7.23
N GLU A 91 11.89 14.54 -7.08
CA GLU A 91 12.72 13.34 -7.18
C GLU A 91 12.37 12.33 -6.08
N SER A 92 12.26 12.79 -4.83
CA SER A 92 11.87 11.93 -3.70
C SER A 92 10.44 11.41 -3.85
N GLN A 93 9.51 12.22 -4.36
CA GLN A 93 8.15 11.77 -4.67
C GLN A 93 8.16 10.62 -5.69
N ILE A 94 8.90 10.77 -6.80
CA ILE A 94 8.99 9.74 -7.84
C ILE A 94 9.63 8.48 -7.28
N ARG A 95 10.73 8.60 -6.52
CA ARG A 95 11.42 7.45 -5.91
C ARG A 95 10.49 6.66 -4.99
N ASN A 96 9.82 7.34 -4.06
CA ASN A 96 8.88 6.71 -3.13
C ASN A 96 7.67 6.10 -3.85
N ALA A 97 7.13 6.79 -4.87
CA ALA A 97 6.00 6.28 -5.64
C ALA A 97 6.37 5.04 -6.48
N ARG A 98 7.58 5.00 -7.08
CA ARG A 98 8.08 3.80 -7.78
C ARG A 98 8.26 2.64 -6.82
N GLU A 99 8.94 2.88 -5.70
CA GLU A 99 9.14 1.86 -4.66
C GLU A 99 7.79 1.30 -4.16
N THR A 100 6.82 2.18 -3.93
CA THR A 100 5.47 1.81 -3.51
C THR A 100 4.78 0.92 -4.54
N LEU A 101 4.86 1.30 -5.83
CA LEU A 101 4.19 0.57 -6.89
C LEU A 101 4.84 -0.80 -7.16
N ASP A 102 6.17 -0.86 -7.13
CA ASP A 102 6.94 -2.05 -7.51
C ASP A 102 7.05 -3.06 -6.36
N ILE A 103 7.01 -2.59 -5.11
CA ILE A 103 7.27 -3.43 -3.93
C ILE A 103 6.03 -3.48 -3.03
N PHE A 104 5.58 -2.35 -2.48
CA PHE A 104 4.54 -2.33 -1.43
C PHE A 104 3.16 -2.73 -1.93
N ALA A 105 2.74 -2.30 -3.11
CA ALA A 105 1.47 -2.70 -3.70
C ALA A 105 1.41 -4.22 -4.00
N PRO A 106 2.42 -4.84 -4.65
CA PRO A 106 2.48 -6.30 -4.79
C PRO A 106 2.50 -7.06 -3.47
N MET A 107 3.18 -6.53 -2.43
CA MET A 107 3.17 -7.14 -1.09
C MET A 107 1.77 -7.13 -0.47
N ALA A 108 1.08 -5.99 -0.50
CA ALA A 108 -0.32 -5.91 -0.03
C ALA A 108 -1.21 -6.91 -0.78
N ASN A 109 -1.01 -7.08 -2.09
CA ASN A 109 -1.72 -8.07 -2.89
C ASN A 109 -1.42 -9.52 -2.45
N ARG A 110 -0.16 -9.86 -2.15
CA ARG A 110 0.23 -11.19 -1.68
C ARG A 110 -0.36 -11.55 -0.33
N LEU A 111 -0.56 -10.56 0.54
CA LEU A 111 -1.23 -10.73 1.84
C LEU A 111 -2.77 -10.78 1.71
N GLY A 112 -3.33 -10.67 0.51
CA GLY A 112 -4.77 -10.62 0.28
C GLY A 112 -5.41 -9.29 0.71
N ILE A 113 -4.62 -8.28 1.03
CA ILE A 113 -5.10 -6.98 1.51
C ILE A 113 -5.36 -6.07 0.33
N GLY A 114 -6.47 -6.38 -0.36
CA GLY A 114 -6.95 -5.61 -1.50
C GLY A 114 -6.95 -4.13 -1.16
N HIS A 115 -7.64 -3.71 -0.09
CA HIS A 115 -7.79 -2.30 0.33
C HIS A 115 -6.50 -1.47 0.23
N LEU A 116 -5.43 -1.93 0.88
CA LEU A 116 -4.14 -1.23 0.88
C LEU A 116 -3.53 -1.19 -0.51
N LYS A 117 -3.58 -2.29 -1.27
CA LYS A 117 -3.01 -2.36 -2.62
C LYS A 117 -3.55 -1.25 -3.52
N TRP A 118 -4.87 -1.08 -3.65
CA TRP A 118 -5.39 -0.06 -4.59
C TRP A 118 -5.13 1.35 -4.12
N GLN A 119 -5.11 1.60 -2.80
CA GLN A 119 -4.74 2.92 -2.28
C GLN A 119 -3.28 3.24 -2.62
N LEU A 120 -2.36 2.29 -2.40
CA LEU A 120 -0.95 2.43 -2.74
C LEU A 120 -0.74 2.60 -4.26
N GLU A 121 -1.45 1.83 -5.08
CA GLU A 121 -1.40 1.93 -6.55
C GLU A 121 -1.90 3.30 -7.05
N ASP A 122 -3.07 3.75 -6.60
CA ASP A 122 -3.66 5.03 -7.04
C ASP A 122 -2.82 6.23 -6.57
N LEU A 123 -2.29 6.19 -5.34
CA LEU A 123 -1.39 7.24 -4.84
C LEU A 123 -0.07 7.24 -5.62
N SER A 124 0.52 6.08 -5.87
CA SER A 124 1.75 5.99 -6.66
C SER A 124 1.54 6.52 -8.07
N PHE A 125 0.44 6.12 -8.72
CA PHE A 125 0.09 6.55 -10.06
C PHE A 125 -0.07 8.08 -10.15
N ARG A 126 -0.69 8.70 -9.15
CA ARG A 126 -0.83 10.16 -9.05
C ARG A 126 0.51 10.88 -9.14
N TYR A 127 1.55 10.34 -8.50
CA TYR A 127 2.88 10.96 -8.52
C TYR A 127 3.70 10.56 -9.75
N LEU A 128 3.56 9.34 -10.26
CA LEU A 128 4.33 8.87 -11.41
C LEU A 128 3.83 9.47 -12.74
N GLU A 129 2.52 9.51 -12.93
CA GLU A 129 1.88 9.90 -14.19
C GLU A 129 0.74 10.92 -13.91
N PRO A 130 1.06 12.13 -13.42
CA PRO A 130 0.08 13.07 -12.91
C PRO A 130 -0.96 13.51 -13.95
N GLU A 131 -0.55 13.69 -15.21
CA GLU A 131 -1.46 14.13 -16.28
C GLU A 131 -2.49 13.05 -16.64
N LYS A 132 -2.05 11.79 -16.80
CA LYS A 132 -2.96 10.66 -17.03
C LYS A 132 -3.88 10.42 -15.83
N TYR A 133 -3.35 10.57 -14.62
CA TYR A 133 -4.16 10.49 -13.40
C TYR A 133 -5.30 11.51 -13.42
N LYS A 134 -5.00 12.78 -13.72
CA LYS A 134 -5.99 13.86 -13.81
C LYS A 134 -7.02 13.59 -14.89
N GLU A 135 -6.59 13.14 -16.08
CA GLU A 135 -7.48 12.83 -17.20
C GLU A 135 -8.51 11.74 -16.82
N ILE A 136 -8.04 10.63 -16.25
CA ILE A 136 -8.91 9.53 -15.82
C ILE A 136 -9.82 9.99 -14.67
N ALA A 137 -9.29 10.77 -13.72
CA ALA A 137 -10.07 11.30 -12.60
C ALA A 137 -11.20 12.23 -13.06
N GLN A 138 -10.95 13.09 -14.05
CA GLN A 138 -11.96 13.98 -14.64
C GLN A 138 -13.07 13.19 -15.34
N LYS A 139 -12.71 12.26 -16.22
CA LYS A 139 -13.67 11.36 -16.89
C LYS A 139 -14.51 10.56 -15.87
N LEU A 140 -13.88 10.14 -14.77
CA LEU A 140 -14.54 9.45 -13.67
C LEU A 140 -15.53 10.36 -12.94
N ALA A 141 -15.17 11.62 -12.73
CA ALA A 141 -16.00 12.61 -12.04
C ALA A 141 -17.24 13.01 -12.88
N GLU A 142 -17.08 13.21 -14.18
CA GLU A 142 -18.19 13.52 -15.11
C GLU A 142 -19.28 12.45 -15.07
N GLN A 143 -18.89 11.18 -15.06
CA GLN A 143 -19.82 10.05 -15.03
C GLN A 143 -20.23 9.63 -13.60
N ARG A 144 -19.84 10.38 -12.56
CA ARG A 144 -20.05 9.96 -11.16
C ARG A 144 -21.53 9.85 -10.82
N ARG A 145 -22.31 10.91 -11.08
CA ARG A 145 -23.75 10.95 -10.73
C ARG A 145 -24.54 9.84 -11.43
N ALA A 146 -24.32 9.67 -12.74
CA ALA A 146 -25.00 8.65 -13.53
C ALA A 146 -24.67 7.23 -13.02
N ARG A 147 -23.41 6.95 -12.68
CA ARG A 147 -22.99 5.65 -12.16
C ARG A 147 -23.47 5.38 -10.75
N GLU A 148 -23.43 6.37 -9.85
CA GLU A 148 -23.96 6.23 -8.49
C GLU A 148 -25.47 5.95 -8.51
N ALA A 149 -26.22 6.66 -9.35
CA ALA A 149 -27.65 6.40 -9.54
C ALA A 149 -27.90 4.99 -10.11
N HIS A 150 -27.14 4.60 -11.14
CA HIS A 150 -27.25 3.26 -11.72
C HIS A 150 -26.92 2.16 -10.71
N MET A 151 -25.85 2.33 -9.91
CA MET A 151 -25.47 1.39 -8.87
C MET A 151 -26.50 1.28 -7.76
N LYS A 152 -27.06 2.41 -7.30
CA LYS A 152 -28.14 2.40 -6.29
C LYS A 152 -29.34 1.59 -6.76
N ARG A 153 -29.75 1.70 -8.03
CA ARG A 153 -30.86 0.89 -8.58
C ARG A 153 -30.53 -0.60 -8.57
N ILE A 154 -29.31 -0.99 -8.96
CA ILE A 154 -28.88 -2.39 -8.95
C ILE A 154 -28.84 -2.95 -7.53
N ILE A 155 -28.26 -2.20 -6.59
CA ILE A 155 -28.19 -2.56 -5.17
C ILE A 155 -29.60 -2.77 -4.61
N SER A 156 -30.50 -1.80 -4.81
CA SER A 156 -31.88 -1.88 -4.31
C SER A 156 -32.62 -3.09 -4.87
N LYS A 157 -32.45 -3.37 -6.17
CA LYS A 157 -33.07 -4.55 -6.82
C LYS A 157 -32.52 -5.87 -6.26
N LEU A 158 -31.21 -5.95 -6.03
CA LEU A 158 -30.58 -7.13 -5.42
C LEU A 158 -31.04 -7.33 -3.98
N GLU A 159 -31.07 -6.27 -3.19
CA GLU A 159 -31.53 -6.31 -1.79
C GLU A 159 -32.98 -6.79 -1.69
N GLN A 160 -33.85 -6.32 -2.59
CA GLN A 160 -35.24 -6.79 -2.67
C GLN A 160 -35.30 -8.30 -2.94
N VAL A 161 -34.60 -8.79 -3.96
CA VAL A 161 -34.59 -10.23 -4.32
C VAL A 161 -34.02 -11.08 -3.18
N LEU A 162 -32.96 -10.62 -2.51
CA LEU A 162 -32.38 -11.33 -1.37
C LEU A 162 -33.37 -11.40 -0.19
N LYS A 163 -34.09 -10.31 0.07
CA LYS A 163 -35.12 -10.25 1.12
C LYS A 163 -36.30 -11.17 0.81
N GLU A 164 -36.77 -11.21 -0.44
CA GLU A 164 -37.85 -12.12 -0.89
C GLU A 164 -37.48 -13.60 -0.70
N ASN A 165 -36.19 -13.93 -0.79
CA ASN A 165 -35.68 -15.29 -0.58
C ASN A 165 -35.21 -15.55 0.88
N ASN A 166 -35.50 -14.64 1.83
CA ASN A 166 -35.05 -14.72 3.22
C ASN A 166 -33.53 -14.86 3.41
N ILE A 167 -32.73 -14.32 2.48
CA ILE A 167 -31.27 -14.33 2.53
C ILE A 167 -30.78 -13.04 3.20
N LYS A 168 -30.08 -13.17 4.33
CA LYS A 168 -29.42 -12.04 5.00
C LYS A 168 -28.05 -11.78 4.36
N ALA A 169 -27.92 -10.70 3.60
CA ALA A 169 -26.64 -10.27 3.03
C ALA A 169 -26.51 -8.74 3.03
N THR A 170 -25.29 -8.24 2.85
CA THR A 170 -25.01 -6.82 2.65
C THR A 170 -24.51 -6.59 1.23
N VAL A 171 -25.16 -5.68 0.50
CA VAL A 171 -24.80 -5.36 -0.88
C VAL A 171 -24.16 -3.98 -0.93
N THR A 172 -22.94 -3.90 -1.46
CA THR A 172 -22.20 -2.62 -1.58
C THR A 172 -21.67 -2.43 -2.99
N GLY A 173 -21.72 -1.19 -3.49
CA GLY A 173 -21.08 -0.83 -4.75
C GLY A 173 -19.58 -0.57 -4.54
N ARG A 174 -18.72 -1.26 -5.29
CA ARG A 174 -17.27 -1.02 -5.27
C ARG A 174 -16.86 -0.18 -6.48
N PRO A 175 -16.37 1.07 -6.29
CA PRO A 175 -15.88 1.87 -7.41
C PRO A 175 -14.61 1.24 -8.00
N LYS A 176 -14.41 1.42 -9.32
CA LYS A 176 -13.14 1.04 -9.97
C LYS A 176 -12.04 2.04 -9.58
N HIS A 177 -10.86 1.51 -9.29
CA HIS A 177 -9.67 2.27 -8.92
C HIS A 177 -8.97 2.83 -10.18
N ILE A 178 -8.39 4.03 -10.07
CA ILE A 178 -7.89 4.80 -11.23
C ILE A 178 -6.76 4.04 -11.91
N TYR A 179 -5.80 3.53 -11.16
CA TYR A 179 -4.68 2.77 -11.69
C TYR A 179 -5.12 1.47 -12.37
N SER A 180 -6.16 0.81 -11.84
CA SER A 180 -6.74 -0.38 -12.47
C SER A 180 -7.43 -0.07 -13.81
N ILE A 181 -8.04 1.12 -13.94
CA ILE A 181 -8.60 1.59 -15.21
C ILE A 181 -7.46 1.85 -16.20
N TYR A 182 -6.43 2.58 -15.77
CA TYR A 182 -5.25 2.86 -16.59
C TYR A 182 -4.60 1.58 -17.12
N ARG A 183 -4.33 0.59 -16.25
CA ARG A 183 -3.76 -0.70 -16.68
C ARG A 183 -4.61 -1.47 -17.68
N LYS A 184 -5.94 -1.29 -17.66
CA LYS A 184 -6.84 -1.90 -18.65
C LYS A 184 -6.85 -1.16 -19.98
N MET A 185 -6.55 0.14 -20.00
CA MET A 185 -6.44 0.91 -21.25
C MET A 185 -5.12 0.64 -21.99
N MET A 186 -4.08 0.23 -21.25
CA MET A 186 -2.75 -0.08 -21.79
C MET A 186 -2.58 -1.54 -22.24
N ARG A 187 -3.61 -2.37 -22.09
CA ARG A 187 -3.65 -3.77 -22.54
C ARG A 187 -4.56 -3.87 -23.75
#